data_AF-A0A554MFI3-F1
#
_entry.id   AF-A0A554MFI3-F1
#
_cell.length_a   1.000
_cell.length_b   1.000
_cell.length_c   1.000
_cell.angle_alpha   90.00
_cell.angle_beta   90.00
_cell.angle_gamma   90.00
#
_symmetry.space_group_name_H-M   'P 1'
#
loop_
_entity.id
_entity.type
_entity.pdbx_description
1 polymer ?
#
loop_
_entity_poly.entity_id
_entity_poly.type
_entity_poly.pdbx_seq_one_letter_code
_entity_poly.pdbx_strand_id
1 'polypeptide(L)'
;AKNPEKWKDVVARCPSNVCSNGCIHGAFQERFRAEALPEASIGELKQELEGVCEKREGWNPTNMERATCYHALGHLSMYMTDANIQKSTGLCEEITSQAGSEQLAPICFDGVFMQIFQPLEPEDFALIEGKAPTKEELPSFCEKFEGFQKGSCWNEGWPLFLQEVTTPEGVVRFCSTLQEPFLQERCYNAMFYVVPAQFKLDEDRIREFCSDLPDPQRGQCFANAASRFIETDASLVANSARMCEYAARFGVEEQCYQELLFYSTYNFLLGSEGFLKLCSSLPQPWTQQCLSGYNQ
;
A
#
# COMPACT_ATOMS: atom_id res chain seq x y z
N ALA A 1 -7.67 30.40 3.09
CA ALA A 1 -8.91 29.67 2.81
C ALA A 1 -8.57 28.45 1.95
N LYS A 2 -9.01 27.24 2.35
CA LYS A 2 -8.91 26.03 1.53
C LYS A 2 -9.78 26.27 0.28
N ASN A 3 -9.20 26.52 -0.90
CA ASN A 3 -9.97 26.59 -2.14
C ASN A 3 -10.15 25.16 -2.67
N PRO A 4 -11.37 24.59 -2.64
CA PRO A 4 -11.62 23.24 -3.13
C PRO A 4 -11.21 23.05 -4.60
N GLU A 5 -11.28 24.08 -5.45
CA GLU A 5 -10.92 24.00 -6.87
C GLU A 5 -9.42 23.73 -7.11
N LYS A 6 -8.57 23.98 -6.11
CA LYS A 6 -7.10 23.80 -6.20
C LYS A 6 -6.61 22.56 -5.45
N TRP A 7 -7.50 21.63 -5.12
CA TRP A 7 -7.14 20.46 -4.33
C TRP A 7 -6.10 19.57 -5.00
N LYS A 8 -6.11 19.49 -6.34
CA LYS A 8 -5.08 18.77 -7.13
C LYS A 8 -3.66 19.35 -6.92
N ASP A 9 -3.55 20.63 -6.59
CA ASP A 9 -2.27 21.28 -6.27
C ASP A 9 -1.79 20.92 -4.86
N VAL A 10 -2.70 20.54 -3.96
CA VAL A 10 -2.35 20.12 -2.59
C VAL A 10 -1.67 18.76 -2.63
N VAL A 11 -2.21 17.82 -3.41
CA VAL A 11 -1.61 16.50 -3.63
C VAL A 11 -0.16 16.63 -4.16
N ALA A 12 0.05 17.53 -5.13
CA ALA A 12 1.36 17.76 -5.74
C ALA A 12 2.39 18.41 -4.79
N ARG A 13 1.96 18.96 -3.65
CA ARG A 13 2.85 19.59 -2.64
C ARG A 13 3.14 18.67 -1.46
N CYS A 14 2.63 17.44 -1.46
CA CYS A 14 2.93 16.46 -0.44
C CYS A 14 4.45 16.24 -0.37
N PRO A 15 5.06 16.32 0.82
CA PRO A 15 6.44 15.86 0.99
C PRO A 15 6.54 14.38 0.60
N SER A 16 7.35 14.07 -0.41
CA SER A 16 7.62 12.70 -0.84
C SER A 16 8.55 12.00 0.17
N ASN A 17 8.41 10.67 0.28
CA ASN A 17 9.32 9.80 1.05
C ASN A 17 9.35 10.01 2.58
N VAL A 18 8.28 10.60 3.12
CA VAL A 18 8.05 10.73 4.56
C VAL A 18 6.63 10.27 4.86
N CYS A 19 6.48 9.50 5.95
CA CYS A 19 5.20 8.95 6.41
C CYS A 19 4.44 8.17 5.34
N SER A 20 5.14 7.38 4.51
CA SER A 20 4.52 6.62 3.40
C SER A 20 3.63 7.46 2.48
N ASN A 21 4.02 8.72 2.24
CA ASN A 21 3.26 9.68 1.44
C ASN A 21 1.84 9.95 2.00
N GLY A 22 1.63 9.80 3.31
CA GLY A 22 0.33 9.95 3.96
C GLY A 22 -0.35 11.31 3.77
N CYS A 23 0.40 12.37 3.40
CA CYS A 23 -0.22 13.65 3.05
C CYS A 23 -0.98 13.60 1.70
N ILE A 24 -0.65 12.68 0.78
CA ILE A 24 -1.50 12.40 -0.39
C ILE A 24 -2.85 11.87 0.09
N HIS A 25 -2.87 10.86 0.97
CA HIS A 25 -4.12 10.33 1.54
C HIS A 25 -4.94 11.44 2.22
N GLY A 26 -4.30 12.23 3.09
CA GLY A 26 -4.96 13.30 3.81
C GLY A 26 -5.55 14.39 2.90
N ALA A 27 -4.88 14.71 1.78
CA ALA A 27 -5.41 15.70 0.83
C ALA A 27 -6.72 15.24 0.16
N PHE A 28 -6.81 13.96 -0.21
CA PHE A 28 -8.04 13.38 -0.73
C PHE A 28 -9.13 13.32 0.34
N GLN A 29 -8.81 12.79 1.53
CA GLN A 29 -9.77 12.72 2.62
C GLN A 29 -10.32 14.11 2.98
N GLU A 30 -9.48 15.13 3.13
CA GLU A 30 -9.92 16.49 3.49
C GLU A 30 -10.78 17.18 2.42
N ARG A 31 -10.49 16.97 1.13
CA ARG A 31 -11.27 17.57 0.02
C ARG A 31 -12.70 17.05 0.01
N PHE A 32 -12.88 15.77 0.31
CA PHE A 32 -14.13 15.05 0.09
C PHE A 32 -14.86 14.66 1.39
N ARG A 33 -14.28 14.96 2.56
CA ARG A 33 -14.94 14.87 3.88
C ARG A 33 -15.92 16.01 4.14
N ALA A 34 -15.52 17.26 3.85
CA ALA A 34 -16.34 18.45 4.16
C ALA A 34 -17.57 18.58 3.25
N GLU A 35 -17.52 17.91 2.11
CA GLU A 35 -18.60 17.74 1.16
C GLU A 35 -18.75 16.24 0.99
N ALA A 36 -19.41 15.54 1.91
CA ALA A 36 -20.14 14.35 1.45
C ALA A 36 -20.84 14.80 0.16
N LEU A 37 -20.73 14.04 -0.92
CA LEU A 37 -21.19 14.46 -2.24
C LEU A 37 -22.56 13.82 -2.55
N PRO A 38 -23.62 13.97 -1.71
CA PRO A 38 -24.90 13.32 -1.99
C PRO A 38 -25.58 13.95 -3.21
N GLU A 39 -25.19 15.16 -3.61
CA GLU A 39 -25.77 15.91 -4.74
C GLU A 39 -24.94 15.80 -6.03
N ALA A 40 -23.64 15.49 -5.97
CA ALA A 40 -22.83 15.39 -7.17
C ALA A 40 -22.95 14.01 -7.80
N SER A 41 -23.16 13.96 -9.11
CA SER A 41 -23.23 12.68 -9.79
C SER A 41 -21.84 12.04 -9.87
N ILE A 42 -21.78 10.71 -9.75
CA ILE A 42 -20.54 9.93 -9.95
C ILE A 42 -19.89 10.30 -11.30
N GLY A 43 -20.68 10.65 -12.32
CA GLY A 43 -20.17 11.07 -13.63
C GLY A 43 -19.39 12.39 -13.63
N GLU A 44 -19.86 13.40 -12.92
CA GLU A 44 -19.16 14.70 -12.80
C GLU A 44 -17.85 14.54 -12.02
N LEU A 45 -17.90 13.77 -10.93
CA LEU A 45 -16.73 13.52 -10.10
C LEU A 45 -15.68 12.67 -10.81
N LYS A 46 -16.09 11.71 -11.63
CA LYS A 46 -15.16 10.95 -12.49
C LYS A 46 -14.31 11.87 -13.36
N GLN A 47 -14.92 12.88 -13.98
CA GLN A 47 -14.19 13.87 -14.79
C GLN A 47 -13.21 14.68 -13.94
N GLU A 48 -13.57 15.01 -12.70
CA GLU A 48 -12.64 15.66 -11.78
C GLU A 48 -11.47 14.77 -11.36
N LEU A 49 -11.67 13.45 -11.28
CA LEU A 49 -10.64 12.49 -10.87
C LEU A 49 -9.76 12.02 -12.04
N GLU A 50 -10.14 12.30 -13.28
CA GLU A 50 -9.39 11.90 -14.46
C GLU A 50 -7.95 12.42 -14.41
N GLY A 51 -7.00 11.49 -14.57
CA GLY A 51 -5.56 11.77 -14.58
C GLY A 51 -5.02 12.37 -13.27
N VAL A 52 -5.80 12.38 -12.18
CA VAL A 52 -5.36 13.03 -10.94
C VAL A 52 -4.19 12.32 -10.29
N CYS A 53 -4.05 11.02 -10.55
CA CYS A 53 -2.93 10.20 -10.11
C CYS A 53 -1.79 10.11 -11.15
N GLU A 54 -1.94 10.75 -12.31
CA GLU A 54 -1.00 10.69 -13.41
C GLU A 54 -0.12 11.94 -13.56
N LYS A 55 1.04 11.73 -14.19
CA LYS A 55 2.00 12.80 -14.50
C LYS A 55 1.31 13.94 -15.26
N ARG A 56 1.54 15.17 -14.80
CA ARG A 56 1.02 16.40 -15.41
C ARG A 56 1.97 17.57 -15.19
N GLU A 57 1.64 18.73 -15.73
CA GLU A 57 2.40 19.95 -15.46
C GLU A 57 2.44 20.22 -13.94
N GLY A 58 3.66 20.42 -13.41
CA GLY A 58 3.88 20.64 -11.97
C GLY A 58 3.85 19.39 -11.09
N TRP A 59 3.64 18.18 -11.65
CA TRP A 59 3.67 16.94 -10.87
C TRP A 59 4.22 15.75 -11.67
N ASN A 60 5.35 15.21 -11.20
CA ASN A 60 6.01 14.04 -11.77
C ASN A 60 6.16 12.96 -10.68
N PRO A 61 5.08 12.21 -10.39
CA PRO A 61 5.10 11.26 -9.29
C PRO A 61 5.99 10.05 -9.56
N THR A 62 6.57 9.54 -8.49
CA THR A 62 7.13 8.19 -8.40
C THR A 62 6.02 7.14 -8.47
N ASN A 63 6.36 5.88 -8.72
CA ASN A 63 5.35 4.81 -8.75
C ASN A 63 4.69 4.62 -7.38
N MET A 64 5.43 4.83 -6.29
CA MET A 64 4.87 4.81 -4.94
C MET A 64 3.84 5.93 -4.72
N GLU A 65 4.14 7.17 -5.15
CA GLU A 65 3.17 8.27 -5.04
C GLU A 65 1.91 8.03 -5.89
N ARG A 66 2.07 7.42 -7.08
CA ARG A 66 0.93 6.99 -7.90
C ARG A 66 0.10 5.93 -7.19
N ALA A 67 0.73 4.87 -6.67
CA ALA A 67 0.03 3.82 -5.92
C ALA A 67 -0.70 4.38 -4.69
N THR A 68 -0.03 5.22 -3.92
CA THR A 68 -0.61 5.95 -2.77
C THR A 68 -1.84 6.76 -3.21
N CYS A 69 -1.75 7.48 -4.32
CA CYS A 69 -2.87 8.25 -4.87
C CYS A 69 -4.06 7.36 -5.24
N TYR A 70 -3.83 6.25 -5.95
CA TYR A 70 -4.90 5.31 -6.30
C TYR A 70 -5.52 4.62 -5.08
N HIS A 71 -4.72 4.30 -4.06
CA HIS A 71 -5.25 3.80 -2.79
C HIS A 71 -6.17 4.84 -2.13
N ALA A 72 -5.76 6.12 -2.10
CA ALA A 72 -6.59 7.20 -1.58
C ALA A 72 -7.90 7.38 -2.38
N LEU A 73 -7.88 7.15 -3.70
CA LEU A 73 -9.10 7.10 -4.53
C LEU A 73 -10.03 5.96 -4.13
N GLY A 74 -9.50 4.84 -3.65
CA GLY A 74 -10.27 3.75 -3.07
C GLY A 74 -11.10 4.20 -1.87
N HIS A 75 -10.47 4.86 -0.90
CA HIS A 75 -11.19 5.48 0.23
C HIS A 75 -12.26 6.47 -0.24
N LEU A 76 -11.88 7.37 -1.16
CA LEU A 76 -12.80 8.36 -1.71
C LEU A 76 -14.04 7.70 -2.37
N SER A 77 -13.83 6.64 -3.13
CA SER A 77 -14.92 5.94 -3.82
C SER A 77 -15.99 5.44 -2.83
N MET A 78 -15.61 5.06 -1.60
CA MET A 78 -16.56 4.68 -0.56
C MET A 78 -17.43 5.84 -0.09
N TYR A 79 -16.90 7.06 -0.02
CA TYR A 79 -17.70 8.25 0.24
C TYR A 79 -18.62 8.58 -0.95
N MET A 80 -18.12 8.47 -2.18
CA MET A 80 -18.89 8.78 -3.40
C MET A 80 -20.06 7.83 -3.66
N THR A 81 -20.01 6.63 -3.12
CA THR A 81 -20.99 5.57 -3.40
C THR A 81 -21.85 5.22 -2.19
N ASP A 82 -21.77 6.01 -1.11
CA ASP A 82 -22.46 5.74 0.17
C ASP A 82 -22.11 4.35 0.74
N ALA A 83 -20.80 4.05 0.74
CA ALA A 83 -20.19 2.78 1.12
C ALA A 83 -20.77 1.55 0.39
N ASN A 84 -21.23 1.73 -0.84
CA ASN A 84 -21.61 0.61 -1.69
C ASN A 84 -20.35 -0.01 -2.32
N ILE A 85 -19.87 -1.10 -1.71
CA ILE A 85 -18.61 -1.76 -2.07
C ILE A 85 -18.53 -2.10 -3.56
N GLN A 86 -19.58 -2.69 -4.13
CA GLN A 86 -19.60 -3.07 -5.55
C GLN A 86 -19.49 -1.85 -6.47
N LYS A 87 -20.16 -0.74 -6.14
CA LYS A 87 -20.03 0.51 -6.90
C LYS A 87 -18.65 1.13 -6.71
N SER A 88 -18.08 1.05 -5.51
CA SER A 88 -16.74 1.58 -5.20
C SER A 88 -15.64 0.85 -5.96
N THR A 89 -15.65 -0.49 -5.95
CA THR A 89 -14.68 -1.27 -6.71
C THR A 89 -14.90 -1.11 -8.22
N GLY A 90 -16.14 -1.04 -8.69
CA GLY A 90 -16.42 -0.70 -10.09
C GLY A 90 -15.88 0.68 -10.49
N LEU A 91 -15.99 1.68 -9.60
CA LEU A 91 -15.41 3.00 -9.82
C LEU A 91 -13.88 2.96 -9.89
N CYS A 92 -13.22 2.17 -9.04
CA CYS A 92 -11.77 1.95 -9.10
C CYS A 92 -11.34 1.38 -10.47
N GLU A 93 -12.07 0.41 -11.01
CA GLU A 93 -11.80 -0.18 -12.33
C GLU A 93 -11.95 0.85 -13.45
N GLU A 94 -13.02 1.64 -13.42
CA GLU A 94 -13.26 2.69 -14.42
C GLU A 94 -12.17 3.77 -14.40
N ILE A 95 -11.82 4.29 -13.22
CA ILE A 95 -10.80 5.35 -13.09
C ILE A 95 -9.43 4.85 -13.56
N THR A 96 -9.03 3.65 -13.14
CA THR A 96 -7.74 3.08 -13.53
C THR A 96 -7.67 2.75 -15.01
N SER A 97 -8.76 2.25 -15.60
CA SER A 97 -8.79 1.98 -17.05
C SER A 97 -8.76 3.23 -17.90
N GLN A 98 -9.49 4.29 -17.51
CA GLN A 98 -9.44 5.58 -18.21
C GLN A 98 -8.04 6.19 -18.23
N ALA A 99 -7.26 5.96 -17.16
CA ALA A 99 -5.87 6.41 -17.05
C ALA A 99 -4.84 5.45 -17.69
N GLY A 100 -5.27 4.32 -18.28
CA GLY A 100 -4.36 3.28 -18.79
C GLY A 100 -3.46 2.68 -17.70
N SER A 101 -4.00 2.55 -16.48
CA SER A 101 -3.30 2.14 -15.27
C SER A 101 -4.04 1.02 -14.54
N GLU A 102 -4.66 0.10 -15.30
CA GLU A 102 -5.46 -1.03 -14.80
C GLU A 102 -4.72 -1.88 -13.76
N GLN A 103 -3.39 -1.98 -13.85
CA GLN A 103 -2.54 -2.68 -12.89
C GLN A 103 -2.59 -2.08 -11.47
N LEU A 104 -3.07 -0.84 -11.31
CA LEU A 104 -3.25 -0.17 -10.02
C LEU A 104 -4.66 -0.32 -9.45
N ALA A 105 -5.59 -0.97 -10.16
CA ALA A 105 -6.92 -1.28 -9.64
C ALA A 105 -6.90 -2.03 -8.30
N PRO A 106 -6.02 -3.05 -8.09
CA PRO A 106 -5.92 -3.74 -6.81
C PRO A 106 -5.55 -2.80 -5.65
N ILE A 107 -4.70 -1.81 -5.89
CA ILE A 107 -4.30 -0.82 -4.87
C ILE A 107 -5.48 0.10 -4.52
N CYS A 108 -6.32 0.45 -5.50
CA CYS A 108 -7.56 1.16 -5.25
C CYS A 108 -8.56 0.31 -4.46
N PHE A 109 -8.67 -1.00 -4.76
CA PHE A 109 -9.50 -1.92 -3.98
C PHE A 109 -9.03 -2.02 -2.52
N ASP A 110 -7.73 -2.03 -2.27
CA ASP A 110 -7.19 -2.01 -0.90
C ASP A 110 -7.75 -0.81 -0.13
N GLY A 111 -7.75 0.40 -0.71
CA GLY A 111 -8.36 1.58 -0.08
C GLY A 111 -9.87 1.45 0.17
N VAL A 112 -10.61 0.81 -0.75
CA VAL A 112 -12.04 0.52 -0.58
C VAL A 112 -12.28 -0.38 0.63
N PHE A 113 -11.56 -1.50 0.73
CA PHE A 113 -11.76 -2.46 1.80
C PHE A 113 -11.16 -1.97 3.12
N MET A 114 -10.04 -1.24 3.09
CA MET A 114 -9.46 -0.61 4.27
C MET A 114 -10.44 0.36 4.92
N GLN A 115 -11.25 1.10 4.15
CA GLN A 115 -12.31 1.96 4.69
C GLN A 115 -13.33 1.20 5.55
N ILE A 116 -13.55 -0.09 5.29
CA ILE A 116 -14.50 -0.94 6.01
C ILE A 116 -13.87 -1.48 7.30
N PHE A 117 -12.64 -1.96 7.21
CA PHE A 117 -11.99 -2.70 8.30
C PHE A 117 -11.18 -1.83 9.23
N GLN A 118 -10.73 -0.66 8.76
CA GLN A 118 -9.81 0.23 9.46
C GLN A 118 -10.33 1.68 9.49
N PRO A 119 -11.61 1.93 9.89
CA PRO A 119 -12.10 3.29 10.06
C PRO A 119 -11.31 4.02 11.16
N LEU A 120 -10.94 5.28 10.91
CA LEU A 120 -10.09 6.05 11.82
C LEU A 120 -10.86 7.20 12.49
N GLU A 121 -11.72 7.88 11.74
CA GLU A 121 -12.45 9.06 12.20
C GLU A 121 -13.96 8.78 12.38
N PRO A 122 -14.69 9.60 13.18
CA PRO A 122 -16.13 9.41 13.41
C PRO A 122 -16.97 9.29 12.12
N GLU A 123 -16.62 10.04 11.08
CA GLU A 123 -17.29 9.99 9.78
C GLU A 123 -17.05 8.66 9.08
N ASP A 124 -15.84 8.08 9.22
CA ASP A 124 -15.53 6.76 8.68
C ASP A 124 -16.42 5.71 9.34
N PHE A 125 -16.54 5.73 10.67
CA PHE A 125 -17.41 4.82 11.43
C PHE A 125 -18.89 4.96 11.04
N ALA A 126 -19.38 6.19 10.87
CA ALA A 126 -20.76 6.45 10.45
C ALA A 126 -21.02 5.95 9.02
N LEU A 127 -20.07 6.15 8.10
CA LEU A 127 -20.17 5.73 6.71
C LEU A 127 -20.32 4.20 6.59
N ILE A 128 -19.62 3.43 7.43
CA ILE A 128 -19.60 1.95 7.36
C ILE A 128 -20.51 1.27 8.38
N GLU A 129 -21.33 2.02 9.11
CA GLU A 129 -22.22 1.47 10.16
C GLU A 129 -23.09 0.34 9.59
N GLY A 130 -23.02 -0.82 10.24
CA GLY A 130 -23.74 -2.04 9.85
C GLY A 130 -23.23 -2.74 8.58
N LYS A 131 -22.11 -2.30 7.99
CA LYS A 131 -21.54 -2.85 6.74
C LYS A 131 -20.29 -3.71 6.96
N ALA A 132 -19.53 -3.47 8.02
CA ALA A 132 -18.32 -4.23 8.32
C ALA A 132 -18.64 -5.63 8.87
N PRO A 133 -18.04 -6.71 8.33
CA PRO A 133 -18.25 -8.05 8.85
C PRO A 133 -17.44 -8.28 10.14
N THR A 134 -17.91 -9.21 10.96
CA THR A 134 -17.13 -9.77 12.06
C THR A 134 -16.02 -10.69 11.55
N LYS A 135 -15.14 -11.13 12.46
CA LYS A 135 -14.07 -12.09 12.17
C LYS A 135 -14.60 -13.39 11.58
N GLU A 136 -15.71 -13.89 12.13
CA GLU A 136 -16.36 -15.13 11.71
C GLU A 136 -17.08 -14.99 10.36
N GLU A 137 -17.55 -13.78 10.05
CA GLU A 137 -18.26 -13.49 8.79
C GLU A 137 -17.31 -13.21 7.62
N LEU A 138 -16.06 -12.78 7.90
CA LEU A 138 -15.07 -12.36 6.88
C LEU A 138 -14.94 -13.36 5.71
N PRO A 139 -14.83 -14.69 5.92
CA PRO A 139 -14.72 -15.63 4.80
C PRO A 139 -15.92 -15.55 3.86
N SER A 140 -17.14 -15.69 4.39
CA SER A 140 -18.39 -15.63 3.62
C SER A 140 -18.65 -14.25 3.01
N PHE A 141 -18.13 -13.20 3.64
CA PHE A 141 -18.19 -11.85 3.12
C PHE A 141 -17.28 -11.67 1.90
N CYS A 142 -16.02 -12.10 1.99
CA CYS A 142 -15.05 -11.96 0.90
C CYS A 142 -15.29 -12.94 -0.26
N GLU A 143 -15.98 -14.07 -0.04
CA GLU A 143 -16.41 -14.99 -1.09
C GLU A 143 -17.40 -14.38 -2.11
N LYS A 144 -17.98 -13.22 -1.80
CA LYS A 144 -18.86 -12.48 -2.73
C LYS A 144 -18.10 -11.75 -3.83
N PHE A 145 -16.78 -11.73 -3.75
CA PHE A 145 -15.88 -11.06 -4.69
C PHE A 145 -14.96 -12.08 -5.37
N GLU A 146 -14.38 -11.68 -6.50
CA GLU A 146 -13.46 -12.52 -7.27
C GLU A 146 -12.13 -11.80 -7.51
N GLY A 147 -11.12 -12.55 -7.93
CA GLY A 147 -9.81 -12.01 -8.31
C GLY A 147 -9.20 -11.07 -7.27
N PHE A 148 -8.70 -9.92 -7.72
CA PHE A 148 -8.05 -8.94 -6.85
C PHE A 148 -8.99 -8.31 -5.82
N GLN A 149 -10.30 -8.21 -6.08
CA GLN A 149 -11.26 -7.70 -5.11
C GLN A 149 -11.36 -8.66 -3.91
N LYS A 150 -11.43 -9.98 -4.15
CA LYS A 150 -11.39 -11.02 -3.11
C LYS A 150 -10.12 -10.93 -2.27
N GLY A 151 -8.97 -10.81 -2.92
CA GLY A 151 -7.68 -10.66 -2.24
C GLY A 151 -7.61 -9.42 -1.36
N SER A 152 -8.03 -8.27 -1.89
CA SER A 152 -8.02 -6.99 -1.16
C SER A 152 -8.99 -7.02 0.02
N CYS A 153 -10.18 -7.61 -0.16
CA CYS A 153 -11.15 -7.85 0.93
C CYS A 153 -10.53 -8.65 2.09
N TRP A 154 -9.89 -9.78 1.77
CA TRP A 154 -9.29 -10.63 2.79
C TRP A 154 -8.12 -9.93 3.49
N ASN A 155 -7.20 -9.36 2.70
CA ASN A 155 -5.99 -8.75 3.20
C ASN A 155 -6.27 -7.56 4.11
N GLU A 156 -7.20 -6.67 3.73
CA GLU A 156 -7.56 -5.51 4.55
C GLU A 156 -8.39 -5.87 5.79
N GLY A 157 -8.93 -7.09 5.84
CA GLY A 157 -9.59 -7.68 7.01
C GLY A 157 -8.63 -8.11 8.13
N TRP A 158 -7.31 -7.93 7.95
CA TRP A 158 -6.29 -8.27 8.95
C TRP A 158 -6.53 -7.71 10.37
N PRO A 159 -7.16 -6.54 10.61
CA PRO A 159 -7.37 -6.05 11.98
C PRO A 159 -8.21 -7.00 12.83
N LEU A 160 -9.11 -7.77 12.20
CA LEU A 160 -9.92 -8.81 12.85
C LEU A 160 -9.05 -10.01 13.33
N PHE A 161 -7.82 -10.09 12.83
CA PHE A 161 -6.83 -11.14 13.09
C PHE A 161 -5.50 -10.55 13.60
N LEU A 162 -5.49 -9.34 14.15
CA LEU A 162 -4.25 -8.61 14.51
C LEU A 162 -3.32 -9.45 15.39
N GLN A 163 -3.86 -10.19 16.36
CA GLN A 163 -3.06 -11.02 17.27
C GLN A 163 -2.43 -12.21 16.54
N GLU A 164 -3.13 -12.78 15.55
CA GLU A 164 -2.62 -13.88 14.74
C GLU A 164 -1.59 -13.41 13.72
N VAL A 165 -1.90 -12.39 12.92
CA VAL A 165 -1.01 -11.95 11.82
C VAL A 165 0.31 -11.36 12.32
N THR A 166 0.39 -10.98 13.60
CA THR A 166 1.64 -10.55 14.25
C THR A 166 2.48 -11.71 14.79
N THR A 167 2.11 -12.96 14.49
CA THR A 167 2.92 -14.16 14.74
C THR A 167 3.28 -14.88 13.43
N PRO A 168 4.46 -15.53 13.33
CA PRO A 168 4.87 -16.25 12.12
C PRO A 168 3.88 -17.33 11.69
N GLU A 169 3.39 -18.14 12.63
CA GLU A 169 2.42 -19.20 12.33
C GLU A 169 1.04 -18.63 11.97
N GLY A 170 0.66 -17.53 12.59
CA GLY A 170 -0.63 -16.90 12.37
C GLY A 170 -0.71 -16.21 11.01
N VAL A 171 0.35 -15.53 10.55
CA VAL A 171 0.38 -14.95 9.20
C VAL A 171 0.34 -16.03 8.11
N VAL A 172 1.06 -17.14 8.30
CA VAL A 172 1.03 -18.28 7.38
C VAL A 172 -0.38 -18.85 7.30
N ARG A 173 -1.01 -19.10 8.45
CA ARG A 173 -2.38 -19.62 8.50
C ARG A 173 -3.39 -18.65 7.87
N PHE A 174 -3.25 -17.36 8.15
CA PHE A 174 -4.12 -16.32 7.61
C PHE A 174 -4.05 -16.29 6.09
N CYS A 175 -2.86 -16.24 5.51
CA CYS A 175 -2.68 -16.18 4.05
C CYS A 175 -2.98 -17.49 3.35
N SER A 176 -2.73 -18.64 3.97
CA SER A 176 -3.09 -19.96 3.42
C SER A 176 -4.60 -20.23 3.33
N THR A 177 -5.44 -19.35 3.88
CA THR A 177 -6.90 -19.44 3.69
C THR A 177 -7.31 -19.15 2.25
N LEU A 178 -6.57 -18.28 1.55
CA LEU A 178 -6.75 -18.03 0.13
C LEU A 178 -6.17 -19.24 -0.63
N GLN A 179 -6.94 -19.90 -1.50
CA GLN A 179 -6.48 -21.14 -2.15
C GLN A 179 -5.70 -20.84 -3.44
N GLU A 180 -5.96 -19.69 -4.06
CA GLU A 180 -5.36 -19.27 -5.30
C GLU A 180 -3.93 -18.76 -5.04
N PRO A 181 -2.87 -19.32 -5.67
CA PRO A 181 -1.48 -19.00 -5.35
C PRO A 181 -1.14 -17.51 -5.44
N PHE A 182 -1.64 -16.81 -6.45
CA PHE A 182 -1.39 -15.37 -6.62
C PHE A 182 -2.05 -14.52 -5.51
N LEU A 183 -3.18 -14.97 -4.96
CA LEU A 183 -3.84 -14.30 -3.84
C LEU A 183 -3.09 -14.57 -2.53
N GLN A 184 -2.56 -15.78 -2.34
CA GLN A 184 -1.68 -16.07 -1.20
C GLN A 184 -0.42 -15.21 -1.23
N GLU A 185 0.25 -15.12 -2.38
CA GLU A 185 1.45 -14.29 -2.55
C GLU A 185 1.14 -12.81 -2.24
N ARG A 186 0.03 -12.29 -2.78
CA ARG A 186 -0.43 -10.93 -2.47
C ARG A 186 -0.74 -10.75 -0.98
N CYS A 187 -1.34 -11.74 -0.32
CA CYS A 187 -1.59 -11.70 1.12
C CYS A 187 -0.28 -11.62 1.90
N TYR A 188 0.72 -12.45 1.59
CA TYR A 188 2.03 -12.36 2.24
C TYR A 188 2.67 -11.01 2.01
N ASN A 189 2.61 -10.46 0.79
CA ASN A 189 3.12 -9.13 0.51
C ASN A 189 2.44 -8.05 1.37
N ALA A 190 1.11 -8.10 1.50
CA ALA A 190 0.34 -7.18 2.32
C ALA A 190 0.66 -7.36 3.82
N MET A 191 0.73 -8.59 4.32
CA MET A 191 0.98 -8.85 5.74
C MET A 191 2.41 -8.49 6.14
N PHE A 192 3.41 -8.74 5.28
CA PHE A 192 4.79 -8.30 5.53
C PHE A 192 4.99 -6.80 5.34
N TYR A 193 4.01 -6.08 4.79
CA TYR A 193 3.93 -4.63 4.85
C TYR A 193 3.31 -4.13 6.18
N VAL A 194 2.24 -4.80 6.64
CA VAL A 194 1.49 -4.46 7.86
C VAL A 194 2.30 -4.77 9.13
N VAL A 195 2.90 -5.95 9.22
CA VAL A 195 3.58 -6.43 10.44
C VAL A 195 4.71 -5.49 10.89
N PRO A 196 5.64 -5.04 10.02
CA PRO A 196 6.64 -4.06 10.41
C PRO A 196 6.04 -2.76 10.96
N ALA A 197 4.92 -2.30 10.40
CA ALA A 197 4.22 -1.11 10.90
C ALA A 197 3.60 -1.36 12.29
N GLN A 198 3.02 -2.55 12.54
CA GLN A 198 2.51 -2.95 13.86
C GLN A 198 3.62 -3.09 14.91
N PHE A 199 4.82 -3.46 14.46
CA PHE A 199 6.02 -3.47 15.30
C PHE A 199 6.68 -2.09 15.43
N LYS A 200 6.07 -1.03 14.88
CA LYS A 200 6.58 0.34 14.92
C LYS A 200 8.00 0.44 14.34
N LEU A 201 8.28 -0.37 13.32
CA LEU A 201 9.59 -0.47 12.66
C LEU A 201 10.72 -0.88 13.62
N ASP A 202 10.40 -1.61 14.70
CA ASP A 202 11.40 -2.23 15.58
C ASP A 202 12.15 -3.33 14.82
N GLU A 203 13.40 -3.02 14.45
CA GLU A 203 14.26 -3.88 13.64
C GLU A 203 14.48 -5.27 14.24
N ASP A 204 14.61 -5.36 15.57
CA ASP A 204 14.89 -6.63 16.24
C ASP A 204 13.64 -7.51 16.30
N ARG A 205 12.47 -6.92 16.60
CA ARG A 205 11.20 -7.67 16.55
C ARG A 205 10.87 -8.16 15.13
N ILE A 206 11.13 -7.33 14.12
CA ILE A 206 10.92 -7.72 12.72
C ILE A 206 11.85 -8.87 12.34
N ARG A 207 13.13 -8.82 12.74
CA ARG A 207 14.08 -9.90 12.49
C ARG A 207 13.67 -11.21 13.16
N GLU A 208 13.27 -11.16 14.42
CA GLU A 208 12.78 -12.33 15.15
C GLU A 208 11.59 -12.96 14.41
N PHE A 209 10.58 -12.14 14.10
CA PHE A 209 9.41 -12.58 13.33
C PHE A 209 9.76 -13.20 11.98
N CYS A 210 10.59 -12.53 11.16
CA CYS A 210 10.94 -13.06 9.84
C CYS A 210 11.79 -14.33 9.95
N SER A 211 12.66 -14.46 10.96
CA SER A 211 13.54 -15.62 11.15
C SER A 211 12.74 -16.92 11.36
N ASP A 212 11.62 -16.82 12.06
CA ASP A 212 10.78 -17.95 12.43
C ASP A 212 9.79 -18.38 11.33
N LEU A 213 9.69 -17.63 10.23
CA LEU A 213 8.89 -18.02 9.07
C LEU A 213 9.52 -19.20 8.32
N PRO A 214 8.71 -20.07 7.69
CA PRO A 214 9.20 -21.09 6.77
C PRO A 214 9.65 -20.47 5.44
N ASP A 215 10.44 -21.21 4.68
CA ASP A 215 10.69 -20.86 3.27
C ASP A 215 9.46 -21.23 2.42
N PRO A 216 9.10 -20.43 1.39
CA PRO A 216 9.80 -19.23 0.91
C PRO A 216 9.42 -17.93 1.64
N GLN A 217 8.46 -17.94 2.57
CA GLN A 217 7.94 -16.75 3.25
C GLN A 217 9.02 -15.96 4.01
N ARG A 218 10.04 -16.63 4.54
CA ARG A 218 11.17 -15.99 5.22
C ARG A 218 11.86 -14.95 4.34
N GLY A 219 12.23 -15.34 3.12
CA GLY A 219 12.91 -14.44 2.17
C GLY A 219 12.02 -13.26 1.77
N GLN A 220 10.73 -13.53 1.54
CA GLN A 220 9.74 -12.51 1.24
C GLN A 220 9.54 -11.54 2.42
N CYS A 221 9.52 -12.03 3.66
CA CYS A 221 9.41 -11.19 4.85
C CYS A 221 10.58 -10.22 4.98
N PHE A 222 11.82 -10.70 4.83
CA PHE A 222 13.00 -9.84 4.89
C PHE A 222 13.01 -8.80 3.76
N ALA A 223 12.67 -9.21 2.55
CA ALA A 223 12.53 -8.31 1.40
C ALA A 223 11.53 -7.18 1.68
N ASN A 224 10.27 -7.53 1.92
CA ASN A 224 9.19 -6.55 2.13
C ASN A 224 9.43 -5.69 3.37
N ALA A 225 10.00 -6.25 4.44
CA ALA A 225 10.37 -5.45 5.61
C ALA A 225 11.46 -4.42 5.30
N ALA A 226 12.45 -4.80 4.47
CA ALA A 226 13.53 -3.90 4.07
C ALA A 226 13.00 -2.74 3.21
N SER A 227 12.13 -3.00 2.22
CA SER A 227 11.46 -1.95 1.44
C SER A 227 10.56 -1.08 2.33
N ARG A 228 9.85 -1.68 3.29
CA ARG A 228 8.96 -0.93 4.20
C ARG A 228 9.66 0.18 4.99
N PHE A 229 10.91 -0.01 5.43
CA PHE A 229 11.69 1.04 6.10
C PHE A 229 11.83 2.29 5.24
N ILE A 230 12.28 2.14 3.98
CA ILE A 230 12.55 3.27 3.08
C ILE A 230 11.29 3.90 2.50
N GLU A 231 10.20 3.13 2.41
CA GLU A 231 8.88 3.66 2.06
C GLU A 231 8.28 4.50 3.18
N THR A 232 8.52 4.10 4.43
CA THR A 232 8.00 4.84 5.59
C THR A 232 8.76 6.14 5.79
N ASP A 233 10.09 6.08 5.74
CA ASP A 233 10.96 7.24 5.90
C ASP A 233 12.33 6.99 5.24
N ALA A 234 12.71 7.84 4.28
CA ALA A 234 14.00 7.76 3.59
C ALA A 234 15.23 7.94 4.52
N SER A 235 15.04 8.37 5.77
CA SER A 235 16.09 8.36 6.77
C SER A 235 16.47 6.95 7.24
N LEU A 236 15.56 5.97 7.10
CA LEU A 236 15.71 4.57 7.56
C LEU A 236 16.45 3.66 6.58
N VAL A 237 17.10 4.22 5.55
CA VAL A 237 17.93 3.49 4.58
C VAL A 237 18.93 2.54 5.25
N ALA A 238 19.57 2.96 6.34
CA ALA A 238 20.53 2.11 7.05
C ALA A 238 19.86 0.86 7.69
N ASN A 239 18.64 1.00 8.20
CA ASN A 239 17.86 -0.12 8.75
C ASN A 239 17.47 -1.12 7.65
N SER A 240 17.06 -0.58 6.50
CA SER A 240 16.73 -1.36 5.30
C SER A 240 17.91 -2.23 4.83
N ALA A 241 19.10 -1.65 4.67
CA ALA A 241 20.30 -2.40 4.28
C ALA A 241 20.72 -3.45 5.32
N ARG A 242 20.63 -3.12 6.61
CA ARG A 242 20.92 -4.07 7.72
C ARG A 242 19.91 -5.21 7.82
N MET A 243 18.69 -5.03 7.32
CA MET A 243 17.70 -6.11 7.26
C MET A 243 18.15 -7.18 6.24
N CYS A 244 18.58 -6.76 5.05
CA CYS A 244 19.11 -7.68 4.03
C CYS A 244 20.46 -8.31 4.42
N GLU A 245 21.33 -7.58 5.12
CA GLU A 245 22.57 -8.16 5.67
C GLU A 245 22.25 -9.27 6.68
N TYR A 246 21.26 -9.05 7.55
CA TYR A 246 20.84 -10.06 8.51
C TYR A 246 20.21 -11.29 7.84
N ALA A 247 19.46 -11.08 6.74
CA ALA A 247 18.86 -12.14 5.94
C ALA A 247 19.89 -13.14 5.38
N ALA A 248 21.17 -12.75 5.26
CA ALA A 248 22.25 -13.63 4.82
C ALA A 248 22.49 -14.84 5.74
N ARG A 249 22.07 -14.74 7.02
CA ARG A 249 22.10 -15.88 7.95
C ARG A 249 21.22 -17.04 7.52
N PHE A 250 20.23 -16.77 6.67
CA PHE A 250 19.27 -17.73 6.17
C PHE A 250 19.43 -18.00 4.67
N GLY A 251 20.43 -17.40 4.01
CA GLY A 251 20.66 -17.54 2.57
C GLY A 251 19.58 -16.90 1.68
N VAL A 252 18.89 -15.87 2.18
CA VAL A 252 17.81 -15.16 1.46
C VAL A 252 18.11 -13.67 1.26
N GLU A 253 19.37 -13.26 1.42
CA GLU A 253 19.84 -11.89 1.22
C GLU A 253 19.68 -11.42 -0.23
N GLU A 254 19.84 -12.31 -1.20
CA GLU A 254 19.72 -11.97 -2.62
C GLU A 254 18.31 -11.45 -2.94
N GLN A 255 17.29 -12.18 -2.50
CA GLN A 255 15.88 -11.77 -2.66
C GLN A 255 15.63 -10.41 -1.98
N CYS A 256 16.19 -10.20 -0.80
CA CYS A 256 16.05 -8.94 -0.07
C CYS A 256 16.69 -7.76 -0.81
N TYR A 257 17.92 -7.92 -1.33
CA TYR A 257 18.56 -6.84 -2.08
C TYR A 257 17.89 -6.57 -3.43
N GLN A 258 17.38 -7.61 -4.12
CA GLN A 258 16.60 -7.43 -5.35
C GLN A 258 15.35 -6.57 -5.13
N GLU A 259 14.66 -6.77 -4.00
CA GLU A 259 13.54 -5.92 -3.59
C GLU A 259 14.01 -4.46 -3.42
N LEU A 260 15.13 -4.21 -2.73
CA LEU A 260 15.66 -2.85 -2.58
C LEU A 260 16.07 -2.21 -3.92
N LEU A 261 16.55 -3.00 -4.88
CA LEU A 261 16.81 -2.50 -6.22
C LEU A 261 15.51 -2.06 -6.92
N PHE A 262 14.45 -2.86 -6.86
CA PHE A 262 13.14 -2.47 -7.39
C PHE A 262 12.62 -1.20 -6.69
N TYR A 263 12.67 -1.14 -5.36
CA TYR A 263 12.19 0.00 -4.60
C TYR A 263 13.05 1.25 -4.73
N SER A 264 14.30 1.13 -5.20
CA SER A 264 15.16 2.29 -5.47
C SER A 264 14.59 3.22 -6.54
N THR A 265 13.89 2.69 -7.53
CA THR A 265 13.26 3.48 -8.61
C THR A 265 11.74 3.55 -8.46
N TYR A 266 11.13 2.66 -7.67
CA TYR A 266 9.72 2.73 -7.32
C TYR A 266 9.41 3.88 -6.36
N ASN A 267 10.23 4.07 -5.32
CA ASN A 267 10.06 5.12 -4.29
C ASN A 267 10.73 6.44 -4.65
N PHE A 268 11.86 6.39 -5.37
CA PHE A 268 12.68 7.57 -5.60
C PHE A 268 12.81 7.86 -7.08
N LEU A 269 12.81 9.16 -7.41
CA LEU A 269 13.23 9.59 -8.75
C LEU A 269 14.72 9.29 -8.93
N LEU A 270 15.08 8.79 -10.11
CA LEU A 270 16.47 8.48 -10.46
C LEU A 270 17.37 9.70 -10.25
N GLY A 271 18.49 9.51 -9.54
CA GLY A 271 19.45 10.58 -9.23
C GLY A 271 19.02 11.54 -8.12
N SER A 272 17.84 11.37 -7.52
CA SER A 272 17.46 12.12 -6.32
C SER A 272 18.36 11.80 -5.13
N GLU A 273 18.36 12.66 -4.10
CA GLU A 273 19.13 12.44 -2.87
C GLU A 273 18.76 11.11 -2.20
N GLY A 274 17.46 10.80 -2.11
CA GLY A 274 16.97 9.53 -1.54
C GLY A 274 17.45 8.31 -2.32
N PHE A 275 17.40 8.36 -3.65
CA PHE A 275 17.95 7.31 -4.52
C PHE A 275 19.45 7.10 -4.28
N LEU A 276 20.25 8.16 -4.32
CA LEU A 276 21.70 8.07 -4.15
C LEU A 276 22.07 7.57 -2.74
N LYS A 277 21.34 8.02 -1.73
CA LYS A 277 21.52 7.58 -0.34
C LYS A 277 21.22 6.10 -0.17
N LEU A 278 20.10 5.60 -0.73
CA LEU A 278 19.80 4.18 -0.73
C LEU A 278 20.89 3.38 -1.44
N CYS A 279 21.18 3.69 -2.70
CA CYS A 279 22.12 2.91 -3.48
C CYS A 279 23.53 2.86 -2.87
N SER A 280 24.01 3.98 -2.32
CA SER A 280 25.33 4.03 -1.67
C SER A 280 25.40 3.29 -0.33
N SER A 281 24.26 2.96 0.28
CA SER A 281 24.19 2.18 1.52
C SER A 281 24.23 0.66 1.30
N LEU A 282 23.94 0.20 0.08
CA LEU A 282 23.97 -1.23 -0.25
C LEU A 282 25.42 -1.71 -0.39
N PRO A 283 25.74 -2.98 -0.06
CA PRO A 283 27.07 -3.55 -0.30
C PRO A 283 27.27 -3.89 -1.79
N GLN A 284 28.52 -4.17 -2.19
CA GLN A 284 28.80 -4.71 -3.52
C GLN A 284 28.26 -6.15 -3.65
N PRO A 285 27.73 -6.56 -4.81
CA PRO A 285 27.62 -5.81 -6.08
C PRO A 285 26.38 -4.91 -6.18
N TRP A 286 25.50 -4.92 -5.17
CA TRP A 286 24.19 -4.25 -5.19
C TRP A 286 24.28 -2.73 -5.33
N THR A 287 25.31 -2.09 -4.75
CA THR A 287 25.58 -0.66 -4.95
C THR A 287 25.65 -0.29 -6.43
N GLN A 288 26.43 -1.07 -7.20
CA GLN A 288 26.68 -0.79 -8.62
C GLN A 288 25.41 -1.03 -9.45
N GLN A 289 24.69 -2.11 -9.16
CA GLN A 289 23.42 -2.43 -9.83
C GLN A 289 22.38 -1.33 -9.57
N CYS A 290 22.24 -0.88 -8.33
CA CYS A 290 21.33 0.20 -7.95
C CYS A 290 21.66 1.50 -8.69
N LEU A 291 22.94 1.93 -8.67
CA LEU A 291 23.38 3.16 -9.34
C LEU A 291 23.26 3.10 -10.87
N SER A 292 23.31 1.91 -11.47
CA SER A 292 23.09 1.76 -12.92
C SER A 292 21.62 1.92 -13.34
N GLY A 293 20.69 2.02 -12.39
CA GLY A 293 19.26 2.08 -12.64
C GLY A 293 18.72 0.70 -13.01
N TYR A 294 18.70 -0.20 -12.03
CA TYR A 294 18.17 -1.57 -12.15
C TYR A 294 16.83 -1.56 -12.91
N ASN A 295 16.78 -2.25 -14.06
CA ASN A 295 15.65 -2.37 -14.99
C ASN A 295 15.21 -1.09 -15.73
N GLN A 296 16.14 -0.39 -16.40
CA GLN A 296 15.77 0.20 -17.70
C GLN A 296 15.49 -0.89 -18.73
#